data_AF-A0A498LBZ2-F1
#
_entry.id   AF-A0A498LBZ2-F1
#
_cell.length_a   1.000
_cell.length_b   1.000
_cell.length_c   1.000
_cell.angle_alpha   90.00
_cell.angle_beta   90.00
_cell.angle_gamma   90.00
#
_symmetry.space_group_name_H-M   'P 1'
#
loop_
_entity.id
_entity.type
_entity.pdbx_description
1 polymer ?
#
loop_
_entity_poly.entity_id
_entity_poly.type
_entity_poly.pdbx_seq_one_letter_code
_entity_poly.pdbx_strand_id
1 'polypeptide(L)'
;MLLVIEALILISAALGQDNRTADTDERQIIPLDMAENSVDDKFYWCTKKMEYRVQTEFLRKELLNTDFAKAWETAEQKHKTPEDNLSKNHSVAIYVYTDTKTYTTFNDAVRNGKQNYKDETYAWYSLHFWLTEAIQILKKKQTKCFNTYRGTKDEYDKNVKKGKEIRFGSFTSSSLDREKAADFGKKHSLYYIYIGLSKPVDLPGIYQFTAMGLLDDRQIDYYNSKDQRKFPKEDWIKEKMQQDYWEKGTQSRKSKEQ
;
A
#
# COMPACT_ATOMS: atom_id res chain seq x y z
N MET A 1 63.76 -2.58 -9.30
CA MET A 1 63.60 -1.16 -9.65
C MET A 1 62.82 -1.10 -10.95
N LEU A 2 61.57 -0.60 -10.87
CA LEU A 2 60.75 -0.06 -11.96
C LEU A 2 60.25 -1.11 -12.99
N LEU A 3 58.96 -1.42 -13.17
CA LEU A 3 57.68 -0.71 -12.93
C LEU A 3 56.55 -1.78 -12.92
N VAL A 4 55.84 -2.07 -11.83
CA VAL A 4 54.58 -1.41 -11.40
C VAL A 4 54.07 -0.33 -12.36
N ILE A 5 53.34 -0.73 -13.42
CA ILE A 5 52.35 0.10 -14.12
C ILE A 5 51.09 -0.77 -14.33
N GLU A 6 50.12 -0.55 -13.44
CA GLU A 6 48.70 -0.32 -13.74
C GLU A 6 48.11 -1.00 -14.98
N ALA A 7 47.46 -2.15 -14.77
CA ALA A 7 46.22 -2.43 -15.49
C ALA A 7 45.06 -2.11 -14.52
N LEU A 8 44.84 -0.81 -14.31
CA LEU A 8 43.56 -0.28 -13.88
C LEU A 8 42.53 -0.73 -14.93
N ILE A 9 41.93 -1.90 -14.73
CA ILE A 9 40.70 -2.25 -15.43
C ILE A 9 39.66 -1.28 -14.87
N LEU A 10 39.54 -0.13 -15.53
CA LEU A 10 38.35 0.71 -15.47
C LEU A 10 37.19 -0.18 -15.91
N ILE A 11 36.58 -0.88 -14.95
CA ILE A 11 35.21 -1.34 -15.08
C ILE A 11 34.40 -0.06 -15.09
N SER A 12 34.29 0.56 -16.26
CA SER A 12 33.21 1.50 -16.55
C SER A 12 31.93 0.67 -16.65
N ALA A 13 31.45 0.18 -15.50
CA ALA A 13 30.09 -0.26 -15.36
C ALA A 13 29.24 1.00 -15.52
N ALA A 14 28.77 1.25 -16.73
CA ALA A 14 27.59 2.09 -16.91
C ALA A 14 26.43 1.31 -16.28
N LEU A 15 26.20 1.49 -14.99
CA LEU A 15 24.95 1.08 -14.33
C LEU A 15 23.85 1.96 -14.92
N GLY A 16 23.32 1.55 -16.07
CA GLY A 16 22.04 2.05 -16.55
C GLY A 16 20.96 1.49 -15.63
N GLN A 17 20.65 2.19 -14.54
CA GLN A 17 19.41 1.94 -13.81
C GLN A 17 18.27 2.45 -14.68
N ASP A 18 17.63 1.54 -15.42
CA ASP A 18 16.28 1.80 -15.91
C ASP A 18 15.33 1.72 -14.70
N ASN A 19 15.30 2.80 -13.93
CA ASN A 19 14.20 3.07 -13.05
C ASN A 19 13.02 3.37 -13.98
N ARG A 20 12.24 2.34 -14.34
CA ARG A 20 10.82 2.59 -14.60
C ARG A 20 10.29 3.07 -13.27
N THR A 21 10.27 4.39 -13.08
CA THR A 21 9.62 5.05 -11.97
C THR A 21 8.18 4.56 -11.95
N ALA A 22 7.90 3.62 -11.05
CA ALA A 22 6.55 3.38 -10.62
C ALA A 22 6.13 4.69 -9.95
N ASP A 23 5.30 5.45 -10.66
CA ASP A 23 4.50 6.59 -10.20
C ASP A 23 5.20 7.44 -9.13
N THR A 24 5.90 8.49 -9.56
CA THR A 24 6.31 9.59 -8.67
C THR A 24 5.07 10.42 -8.32
N ASP A 25 4.11 9.80 -7.64
CA ASP A 25 3.17 10.55 -6.82
C ASP A 25 4.01 11.03 -5.62
N GLU A 26 4.19 12.34 -5.47
CA GLU A 26 4.91 12.93 -4.34
C GLU A 26 4.24 12.44 -3.06
N ARG A 27 4.81 11.41 -2.43
CA ARG A 27 4.22 10.82 -1.23
C ARG A 27 4.14 11.89 -0.15
N GLN A 28 2.92 12.29 0.15
CA GLN A 28 2.65 13.25 1.21
C GLN A 28 3.16 12.67 2.54
N ILE A 29 4.13 13.35 3.16
CA ILE A 29 4.60 13.01 4.50
C ILE A 29 3.51 13.42 5.49
N ILE A 30 2.97 12.43 6.21
CA ILE A 30 1.91 12.64 7.19
C ILE A 30 2.52 13.05 8.53
N PRO A 31 2.18 14.22 9.08
CA PRO A 31 2.70 14.62 10.39
C PRO A 31 2.13 13.73 11.50
N LEU A 32 2.96 13.42 12.49
CA LEU A 32 2.53 12.81 13.75
C LEU A 32 2.23 13.93 14.77
N ASP A 33 1.00 14.43 14.70
CA ASP A 33 0.46 15.50 15.54
C ASP A 33 -0.92 15.10 16.10
N MET A 34 -1.75 16.07 16.47
CA MET A 34 -3.11 15.83 17.00
C MET A 34 -4.18 15.71 15.89
N ALA A 35 -3.78 15.60 14.62
CA ALA A 35 -4.64 15.50 13.45
C ALA A 35 -5.72 16.58 13.41
N GLU A 36 -5.29 17.85 13.39
CA GLU A 36 -6.20 19.00 13.47
C GLU A 36 -7.16 19.13 12.29
N ASN A 37 -6.88 18.46 11.17
CA ASN A 37 -7.70 18.48 9.95
C ASN A 37 -8.64 17.28 9.81
N SER A 38 -8.66 16.38 10.80
CA SER A 38 -9.48 15.17 10.70
C SER A 38 -10.94 15.39 11.09
N VAL A 39 -11.82 14.54 10.55
CA VAL A 39 -13.20 14.37 11.00
C VAL A 39 -13.21 13.42 12.19
N ASP A 40 -13.26 13.98 13.39
CA ASP A 40 -13.10 13.28 14.67
C ASP A 40 -14.37 13.30 15.54
N ASP A 41 -15.53 13.53 14.93
CA ASP A 41 -16.81 13.62 15.62
C ASP A 41 -17.11 12.31 16.36
N LYS A 42 -17.50 12.44 17.63
CA LYS A 42 -17.85 11.31 18.50
C LYS A 42 -19.36 11.11 18.58
N PHE A 43 -20.15 12.01 18.01
CA PHE A 43 -21.62 11.99 18.03
C PHE A 43 -22.22 11.95 19.43
N TYR A 44 -21.49 12.43 20.45
CA TYR A 44 -22.01 12.48 21.81
C TYR A 44 -23.23 13.40 21.84
N TRP A 45 -24.29 12.95 22.52
CA TRP A 45 -25.57 13.67 22.68
C TRP A 45 -26.39 13.85 21.41
N CYS A 46 -25.89 13.48 20.23
CA CYS A 46 -26.61 13.59 18.96
C CYS A 46 -26.76 12.26 18.20
N THR A 47 -26.35 11.12 18.79
CA THR A 47 -26.37 9.78 18.16
C THR A 47 -27.68 9.47 17.45
N LYS A 48 -28.84 9.58 18.13
CA LYS A 48 -30.16 9.29 17.54
C LYS A 48 -30.51 10.23 16.38
N LYS A 49 -30.13 11.51 16.48
CA LYS A 49 -30.36 12.49 15.41
C LYS A 49 -29.48 12.21 14.21
N MET A 50 -28.22 11.84 14.45
CA MET A 50 -27.29 11.47 13.39
C MET A 50 -27.71 10.17 12.70
N GLU A 51 -28.12 9.16 13.46
CA GLU A 51 -28.68 7.91 12.94
C GLU A 51 -29.86 8.19 11.99
N TYR A 52 -30.80 9.02 12.42
CA TYR A 52 -31.93 9.42 11.59
C TYR A 52 -31.49 10.08 10.28
N ARG A 53 -30.54 11.02 10.32
CA ARG A 53 -30.01 11.67 9.11
C ARG A 53 -29.27 10.70 8.20
N VAL A 54 -28.49 9.79 8.77
CA VAL A 54 -27.76 8.76 8.02
C VAL A 54 -28.74 7.87 7.25
N GLN A 55 -29.79 7.40 7.92
CA GLN A 55 -30.77 6.50 7.30
C GLN A 55 -31.70 7.20 6.30
N THR A 56 -32.04 8.47 6.51
CA THR A 56 -33.02 9.19 5.68
C THR A 56 -32.39 10.03 4.57
N GLU A 57 -31.16 10.49 4.73
CA GLU A 57 -30.52 11.45 3.86
C GLU A 57 -29.14 10.99 3.37
N PHE A 58 -28.17 10.82 4.27
CA PHE A 58 -26.76 10.70 3.88
C PHE A 58 -26.48 9.40 3.12
N LEU A 59 -26.89 8.25 3.65
CA LEU A 59 -26.58 6.97 3.01
C LEU A 59 -27.16 6.90 1.60
N ARG A 60 -28.39 7.40 1.41
CA ARG A 60 -29.04 7.43 0.09
C ARG A 60 -28.26 8.28 -0.92
N LYS A 61 -27.70 9.42 -0.49
CA LYS A 61 -26.86 10.28 -1.35
C LYS A 61 -25.50 9.63 -1.62
N GLU A 62 -24.88 9.04 -0.61
CA GLU A 62 -23.56 8.41 -0.71
C GLU A 62 -23.58 7.16 -1.61
N LEU A 63 -24.69 6.41 -1.62
CA LEU A 63 -24.91 5.27 -2.53
C LEU A 63 -25.09 5.67 -4.00
N LEU A 64 -25.10 6.96 -4.35
CA LEU A 64 -24.98 7.40 -5.75
C LEU A 64 -23.54 7.23 -6.28
N ASN A 65 -22.54 7.15 -5.38
CA ASN A 65 -21.18 6.78 -5.75
C ASN A 65 -21.11 5.28 -6.03
N THR A 66 -20.75 4.90 -7.25
CA THR A 66 -20.77 3.51 -7.73
C THR A 66 -19.84 2.58 -6.96
N ASP A 67 -18.68 3.07 -6.52
CA ASP A 67 -17.70 2.26 -5.81
C ASP A 67 -18.13 2.00 -4.36
N PHE A 68 -18.61 3.06 -3.68
CA PHE A 68 -19.17 2.90 -2.34
C PHE A 68 -20.44 2.04 -2.33
N ALA A 69 -21.32 2.21 -3.33
CA ALA A 69 -22.53 1.41 -3.46
C ALA A 69 -22.23 -0.09 -3.60
N LYS A 70 -21.26 -0.46 -4.46
CA LYS A 70 -20.85 -1.87 -4.62
C LYS A 70 -20.25 -2.44 -3.33
N ALA A 71 -19.43 -1.65 -2.63
CA ALA A 71 -18.85 -2.06 -1.36
C ALA A 71 -19.94 -2.29 -0.30
N TRP A 72 -20.92 -1.39 -0.22
CA TRP A 72 -22.04 -1.49 0.70
C TRP A 72 -22.95 -2.67 0.39
N GLU A 73 -23.33 -2.89 -0.88
CA GLU A 73 -24.13 -4.04 -1.31
C GLU A 73 -23.45 -5.38 -0.98
N THR A 74 -22.14 -5.47 -1.26
CA THR A 74 -21.34 -6.66 -0.91
C THR A 74 -21.36 -6.91 0.60
N ALA A 75 -21.22 -5.84 1.39
CA ALA A 75 -21.25 -5.92 2.84
C ALA A 75 -22.63 -6.34 3.38
N GLU A 76 -23.72 -5.87 2.79
CA GLU A 76 -25.08 -6.30 3.17
C GLU A 76 -25.30 -7.80 2.99
N GLN A 77 -24.63 -8.41 2.02
CA GLN A 77 -24.71 -9.86 1.76
C GLN A 77 -23.75 -10.68 2.64
N LYS A 78 -22.56 -10.15 2.94
CA LYS A 78 -21.43 -10.91 3.53
C LYS A 78 -21.10 -10.53 4.98
N HIS A 79 -21.71 -9.50 5.54
CA HIS A 79 -21.49 -9.13 6.93
C HIS A 79 -21.73 -10.32 7.86
N LYS A 80 -20.94 -10.37 8.94
CA LYS A 80 -21.18 -11.32 10.02
C LYS A 80 -22.47 -10.94 10.76
N THR A 81 -23.15 -11.94 11.30
CA THR A 81 -24.28 -11.72 12.19
C THR A 81 -23.85 -10.80 13.32
N PRO A 82 -24.61 -9.72 13.61
CA PRO A 82 -24.25 -8.79 14.67
C PRO A 82 -24.25 -9.48 16.03
N GLU A 83 -23.17 -9.27 16.77
CA GLU A 83 -23.01 -9.66 18.17
C GLU A 83 -22.78 -8.41 19.02
N ASP A 84 -22.63 -8.58 20.33
CA ASP A 84 -22.20 -7.49 21.22
C ASP A 84 -23.06 -6.22 21.25
N ASN A 85 -24.37 -6.36 21.00
CA ASN A 85 -25.34 -5.26 20.86
C ASN A 85 -25.11 -4.38 19.62
N LEU A 86 -24.29 -4.83 18.68
CA LEU A 86 -24.21 -4.22 17.36
C LEU A 86 -25.53 -4.45 16.62
N SER A 87 -25.87 -3.51 15.74
CA SER A 87 -26.96 -3.66 14.78
C SER A 87 -26.43 -4.24 13.46
N LYS A 88 -27.33 -4.58 12.55
CA LYS A 88 -26.96 -4.97 11.17
C LYS A 88 -26.06 -3.92 10.52
N ASN A 89 -26.44 -2.64 10.57
CA ASN A 89 -25.69 -1.55 9.94
C ASN A 89 -24.27 -1.39 10.48
N HIS A 90 -24.08 -1.63 11.78
CA HIS A 90 -22.73 -1.66 12.37
C HIS A 90 -21.88 -2.78 11.75
N SER A 91 -22.44 -3.97 11.60
CA SER A 91 -21.73 -5.12 11.02
C SER A 91 -21.42 -4.92 9.53
N VAL A 92 -22.35 -4.31 8.79
CA VAL A 92 -22.15 -3.88 7.40
C VAL A 92 -21.00 -2.86 7.32
N ALA A 93 -21.02 -1.81 8.14
CA ALA A 93 -19.97 -0.79 8.15
C ALA A 93 -18.59 -1.37 8.50
N ILE A 94 -18.51 -2.26 9.49
CA ILE A 94 -17.27 -2.99 9.83
C ILE A 94 -16.79 -3.82 8.65
N TYR A 95 -17.69 -4.51 7.94
CA TYR A 95 -17.32 -5.30 6.76
C TYR A 95 -16.78 -4.39 5.65
N VAL A 96 -17.46 -3.28 5.33
CA VAL A 96 -16.97 -2.28 4.36
C VAL A 96 -15.57 -1.82 4.73
N TYR A 97 -15.33 -1.49 6.00
CA TYR A 97 -14.02 -1.02 6.46
C TYR A 97 -12.90 -2.07 6.40
N THR A 98 -13.23 -3.37 6.51
CA THR A 98 -12.21 -4.43 6.68
C THR A 98 -11.94 -5.28 5.45
N ASP A 99 -12.94 -5.55 4.61
CA ASP A 99 -12.84 -6.52 3.50
C ASP A 99 -12.91 -5.86 2.12
N THR A 100 -12.97 -4.53 2.06
CA THR A 100 -13.00 -3.79 0.79
C THR A 100 -11.82 -2.83 0.70
N LYS A 101 -11.50 -2.36 -0.51
CA LYS A 101 -10.50 -1.30 -0.69
C LYS A 101 -11.00 0.09 -0.25
N THR A 102 -12.26 0.20 0.20
CA THR A 102 -12.88 1.47 0.61
C THR A 102 -12.16 2.14 1.78
N TYR A 103 -11.50 1.37 2.67
CA TYR A 103 -10.83 1.97 3.83
C TYR A 103 -9.73 2.97 3.46
N THR A 104 -9.08 2.84 2.29
CA THR A 104 -8.01 3.77 1.90
C THR A 104 -8.58 5.15 1.63
N THR A 105 -9.54 5.24 0.70
CA THR A 105 -10.20 6.51 0.34
C THR A 105 -11.02 7.09 1.49
N PHE A 106 -11.67 6.24 2.28
CA PHE A 106 -12.36 6.66 3.49
C PHE A 106 -11.39 7.26 4.52
N ASN A 107 -10.30 6.57 4.87
CA ASN A 107 -9.35 7.09 5.86
C ASN A 107 -8.69 8.39 5.41
N ASP A 108 -8.44 8.57 4.12
CA ASP A 108 -7.91 9.82 3.57
C ASP A 108 -8.92 10.97 3.70
N ALA A 109 -10.19 10.70 3.38
CA ALA A 109 -11.27 11.66 3.59
C ALA A 109 -11.46 12.00 5.07
N VAL A 110 -11.36 11.01 5.98
CA VAL A 110 -11.40 11.26 7.43
C VAL A 110 -10.21 12.11 7.88
N ARG A 111 -9.00 11.85 7.36
CA ARG A 111 -7.78 12.56 7.76
C ARG A 111 -7.80 14.06 7.42
N ASN A 112 -8.42 14.41 6.29
CA ASN A 112 -8.32 15.76 5.71
C ASN A 112 -9.68 16.50 5.63
N GLY A 113 -10.79 15.82 5.94
CA GLY A 113 -12.14 16.29 5.61
C GLY A 113 -12.79 17.25 6.60
N LYS A 114 -12.07 17.80 7.61
CA LYS A 114 -12.68 18.68 8.62
C LYS A 114 -13.45 19.85 8.03
N GLN A 115 -12.92 20.48 6.98
CA GLN A 115 -13.60 21.60 6.34
C GLN A 115 -14.85 21.13 5.58
N ASN A 116 -14.76 20.05 4.81
CA ASN A 116 -15.92 19.46 4.13
C ASN A 116 -17.02 19.02 5.11
N TYR A 117 -16.65 18.53 6.29
CA TYR A 117 -17.59 18.16 7.34
C TYR A 117 -18.33 19.38 7.88
N LYS A 118 -17.64 20.51 8.09
CA LYS A 118 -18.26 21.77 8.51
C LYS A 118 -19.16 22.38 7.45
N ASP A 119 -18.75 22.27 6.19
CA ASP A 119 -19.47 22.83 5.04
C ASP A 119 -20.61 21.93 4.54
N GLU A 120 -20.90 20.83 5.26
CA GLU A 120 -21.91 19.83 4.90
C GLU A 120 -21.68 19.14 3.54
N THR A 121 -20.43 19.11 3.05
CA THR A 121 -20.03 18.50 1.77
C THR A 121 -19.27 17.18 1.91
N TYR A 122 -19.04 16.71 3.14
CA TYR A 122 -18.38 15.44 3.40
C TYR A 122 -19.16 14.24 2.83
N ALA A 123 -18.48 13.31 2.16
CA ALA A 123 -19.11 12.22 1.42
C ALA A 123 -19.17 10.89 2.18
N TRP A 124 -18.82 10.87 3.48
CA TRP A 124 -18.65 9.63 4.25
C TRP A 124 -19.32 9.70 5.62
N TYR A 125 -20.41 10.45 5.77
CA TYR A 125 -21.15 10.57 7.03
C TYR A 125 -21.64 9.21 7.51
N SER A 126 -22.18 8.37 6.63
CA SER A 126 -22.80 7.11 7.03
C SER A 126 -21.76 6.12 7.56
N LEU A 127 -20.66 5.93 6.81
CA LEU A 127 -19.60 5.00 7.22
C LEU A 127 -18.89 5.49 8.49
N HIS A 128 -18.61 6.79 8.59
CA HIS A 128 -18.00 7.39 9.79
C HIS A 128 -18.88 7.22 11.02
N PHE A 129 -20.18 7.51 10.90
CA PHE A 129 -21.14 7.37 12.00
C PHE A 129 -21.24 5.93 12.49
N TRP A 130 -21.52 4.97 11.61
CA TRP A 130 -21.72 3.57 12.00
C TRP A 130 -20.44 2.94 12.58
N LEU A 131 -19.26 3.27 12.04
CA LEU A 131 -18.01 2.79 12.62
C LEU A 131 -17.73 3.42 13.99
N THR A 132 -17.99 4.71 14.15
CA THR A 132 -17.80 5.41 15.43
C THR A 132 -18.70 4.82 16.50
N GLU A 133 -19.99 4.64 16.20
CA GLU A 133 -20.95 4.05 17.15
C GLU A 133 -20.60 2.59 17.47
N ALA A 134 -20.20 1.79 16.45
CA ALA A 134 -19.77 0.41 16.67
C ALA A 134 -18.61 0.33 17.68
N ILE A 135 -17.58 1.16 17.51
CA ILE A 135 -16.43 1.20 18.43
C ILE A 135 -16.88 1.61 19.84
N GLN A 136 -17.79 2.59 19.96
CA GLN A 136 -18.32 3.00 21.26
C GLN A 136 -19.10 1.89 21.96
N ILE A 137 -19.90 1.11 21.22
CA ILE A 137 -20.63 -0.05 21.75
C ILE A 137 -19.64 -1.13 22.22
N LEU A 138 -18.70 -1.53 21.37
CA LEU A 138 -17.72 -2.56 21.68
C LEU A 138 -16.81 -2.16 22.85
N LYS A 139 -16.45 -0.87 22.95
CA LYS A 139 -15.60 -0.36 24.02
C LYS A 139 -16.23 -0.53 25.41
N LYS A 140 -17.56 -0.50 25.53
CA LYS A 140 -18.27 -0.73 26.82
C LYS A 140 -18.02 -2.13 27.38
N LYS A 141 -17.77 -3.12 26.52
CA LYS A 141 -17.46 -4.50 26.92
C LYS A 141 -15.96 -4.78 27.10
N GLN A 142 -15.11 -3.88 26.62
CA GLN A 142 -13.66 -4.08 26.68
C GLN A 142 -13.12 -3.83 28.09
N THR A 143 -12.68 -4.89 28.75
CA THR A 143 -12.16 -4.85 30.13
C THR A 143 -10.66 -4.63 30.23
N LYS A 144 -9.92 -4.78 29.12
CA LYS A 144 -8.45 -4.67 29.11
C LYS A 144 -7.92 -3.93 27.88
N CYS A 145 -6.68 -3.46 27.97
CA CYS A 145 -5.94 -2.95 26.82
C CYS A 145 -5.21 -4.09 26.10
N PHE A 146 -4.93 -3.87 24.82
CA PHE A 146 -4.20 -4.83 23.98
C PHE A 146 -2.97 -4.16 23.40
N ASN A 147 -1.86 -4.90 23.35
CA ASN A 147 -0.70 -4.52 22.56
C ASN A 147 -0.94 -4.98 21.13
N THR A 148 -1.01 -4.03 20.20
CA THR A 148 -1.23 -4.30 18.77
C THR A 148 -0.14 -3.65 17.92
N TYR A 149 -0.09 -4.09 16.66
CA TYR A 149 0.87 -3.64 15.66
C TYR A 149 0.12 -3.14 14.43
N ARG A 150 0.64 -2.08 13.81
CA ARG A 150 0.14 -1.53 12.55
C ARG A 150 1.31 -1.34 11.60
N GLY A 151 1.30 -2.05 10.47
CA GLY A 151 2.11 -1.70 9.32
C GLY A 151 1.33 -0.79 8.38
N THR A 152 2.03 0.10 7.68
CA THR A 152 1.45 0.99 6.68
C THR A 152 2.49 1.36 5.64
N LYS A 153 2.01 1.64 4.42
CA LYS A 153 2.83 2.17 3.32
C LYS A 153 2.95 3.70 3.38
N ASP A 154 2.08 4.35 4.17
CA ASP A 154 2.10 5.78 4.42
C ASP A 154 3.43 6.19 5.05
N GLU A 155 3.92 7.36 4.65
CA GLU A 155 5.16 7.91 5.20
C GLU A 155 4.81 8.92 6.29
N TYR A 156 5.28 8.66 7.50
CA TYR A 156 5.05 9.53 8.65
C TYR A 156 6.31 10.32 8.99
N ASP A 157 6.14 11.58 9.41
CA ASP A 157 7.24 12.36 9.97
C ASP A 157 7.74 11.70 11.27
N LYS A 158 8.98 11.20 11.23
CA LYS A 158 9.62 10.49 12.34
C LYS A 158 10.25 11.43 13.37
N ASN A 159 10.28 12.74 13.10
CA ASN A 159 10.87 13.75 13.99
C ASN A 159 9.93 14.11 15.15
N VAL A 160 9.47 13.09 15.89
CA VAL A 160 8.56 13.24 17.04
C VAL A 160 9.35 13.16 18.33
N LYS A 161 9.27 14.23 19.14
CA LYS A 161 9.86 14.24 20.48
C LYS A 161 9.19 13.20 21.38
N LYS A 162 9.98 12.48 22.18
CA LYS A 162 9.47 11.56 23.20
C LYS A 162 8.51 12.30 24.14
N GLY A 163 7.37 11.66 24.43
CA GLY A 163 6.33 12.23 25.31
C GLY A 163 5.33 13.15 24.61
N LYS A 164 5.47 13.39 23.30
CA LYS A 164 4.45 14.11 22.53
C LYS A 164 3.20 13.22 22.37
N GLU A 165 2.04 13.77 22.71
CA GLU A 165 0.76 13.15 22.39
C GLU A 165 0.50 13.23 20.88
N ILE A 166 -0.03 12.14 20.33
CA ILE A 166 -0.38 12.05 18.93
C ILE A 166 -1.78 11.46 18.78
N ARG A 167 -2.43 11.80 17.67
CA ARG A 167 -3.72 11.25 17.27
C ARG A 167 -3.68 10.98 15.77
N PHE A 168 -4.13 9.81 15.36
CA PHE A 168 -4.13 9.46 13.93
C PHE A 168 -5.18 10.20 13.10
N GLY A 169 -6.23 10.73 13.74
CA GLY A 169 -7.37 11.41 13.13
C GLY A 169 -8.32 10.47 12.39
N SER A 170 -7.76 9.64 11.51
CA SER A 170 -8.46 8.55 10.81
C SER A 170 -8.62 7.29 11.66
N PHE A 171 -9.54 6.41 11.25
CA PHE A 171 -9.66 5.08 11.82
C PHE A 171 -8.38 4.28 11.54
N THR A 172 -7.94 3.49 12.52
CA THR A 172 -6.66 2.78 12.44
C THR A 172 -6.80 1.30 12.76
N SER A 173 -6.86 0.48 11.71
CA SER A 173 -6.68 -0.97 11.83
C SER A 173 -5.31 -1.32 12.42
N SER A 174 -5.31 -2.30 13.31
CA SER A 174 -4.12 -2.92 13.90
C SER A 174 -4.37 -4.40 14.15
N SER A 175 -3.30 -5.16 14.36
CA SER A 175 -3.33 -6.61 14.55
C SER A 175 -2.59 -7.00 15.83
N LEU A 176 -3.06 -8.04 16.52
CA LEU A 176 -2.32 -8.69 17.61
C LEU A 176 -1.09 -9.45 17.06
N ASP A 177 -1.18 -9.90 15.83
CA ASP A 177 -0.13 -10.59 15.10
C ASP A 177 0.74 -9.57 14.36
N ARG A 178 2.02 -9.50 14.77
CA ARG A 178 3.02 -8.59 14.23
C ARG A 178 3.37 -8.92 12.78
N GLU A 179 3.39 -10.19 12.39
CA GLU A 179 3.74 -10.58 11.02
C GLU A 179 2.65 -10.16 10.06
N LYS A 180 1.37 -10.40 10.42
CA LYS A 180 0.23 -9.88 9.66
C LYS A 180 0.25 -8.36 9.56
N ALA A 181 0.59 -7.65 10.64
CA ALA A 181 0.71 -6.20 10.60
C ALA A 181 1.82 -5.75 9.64
N ALA A 182 2.96 -6.44 9.64
CA ALA A 182 4.11 -6.10 8.81
C ALA A 182 3.78 -6.16 7.31
N ASP A 183 2.92 -7.09 6.88
CA ASP A 183 2.49 -7.21 5.48
C ASP A 183 1.86 -5.94 4.93
N PHE A 184 1.13 -5.18 5.76
CA PHE A 184 0.53 -3.90 5.36
C PHE A 184 1.55 -2.78 5.18
N GLY A 185 2.77 -2.93 5.72
CA GLY A 185 3.87 -1.97 5.58
C GLY A 185 4.92 -2.34 4.54
N LYS A 186 4.84 -3.53 3.93
CA LYS A 186 5.83 -3.98 2.94
C LYS A 186 5.76 -3.09 1.69
N LYS A 187 6.91 -2.51 1.34
CA LYS A 187 7.16 -1.87 0.04
C LYS A 187 7.89 -2.89 -0.82
N HIS A 188 7.42 -3.11 -2.05
CA HIS A 188 8.09 -3.97 -3.02
C HIS A 188 9.03 -3.14 -3.89
N SER A 189 10.19 -3.67 -4.23
CA SER A 189 11.14 -3.05 -5.14
C SER A 189 11.33 -3.93 -6.38
N LEU A 190 11.29 -3.32 -7.57
CA LEU A 190 11.65 -3.98 -8.82
C LEU A 190 12.70 -3.13 -9.52
N TYR A 191 13.89 -3.68 -9.71
CA TYR A 191 14.96 -2.99 -10.42
C TYR A 191 15.65 -3.92 -11.42
N TYR A 192 16.25 -3.29 -12.43
CA TYR A 192 16.96 -3.97 -13.49
C TYR A 192 18.41 -3.53 -13.48
N ILE A 193 19.31 -4.51 -13.48
CA ILE A 193 20.75 -4.28 -13.61
C ILE A 193 21.15 -4.66 -15.03
N TYR A 194 21.86 -3.76 -15.70
CA TYR A 194 22.51 -3.99 -17.00
C TYR A 194 24.00 -3.80 -16.81
N ILE A 195 24.79 -4.75 -17.30
CA ILE A 195 26.24 -4.69 -17.24
C ILE A 195 26.74 -4.92 -18.65
N GLY A 196 27.42 -3.93 -19.21
CA GLY A 196 28.16 -4.02 -20.47
C GLY A 196 29.66 -3.95 -20.19
N LEU A 197 30.42 -4.82 -20.84
CA LEU A 197 31.88 -4.81 -20.83
C LEU A 197 32.39 -4.24 -22.15
N SER A 198 33.38 -3.35 -22.07
CA SER A 198 33.99 -2.74 -23.26
C SER A 198 34.73 -3.75 -24.14
N LYS A 199 35.18 -4.87 -23.56
CA LYS A 199 35.81 -5.99 -24.24
C LYS A 199 35.36 -7.31 -23.60
N PRO A 200 35.30 -8.41 -24.38
CA PRO A 200 35.12 -9.74 -23.82
C PRO A 200 36.19 -10.04 -22.77
N VAL A 201 35.76 -10.67 -21.68
CA VAL A 201 36.64 -11.20 -20.63
C VAL A 201 36.43 -12.70 -20.68
N ASP A 202 37.46 -13.45 -21.10
CA ASP A 202 37.41 -14.91 -21.30
C ASP A 202 37.39 -15.69 -19.96
N LEU A 203 36.48 -15.31 -19.07
CA LEU A 203 36.27 -15.94 -17.77
C LEU A 203 34.89 -16.63 -17.73
N PRO A 204 34.80 -17.87 -17.22
CA PRO A 204 33.53 -18.58 -17.11
C PRO A 204 32.48 -17.76 -16.33
N GLY A 205 31.28 -17.62 -16.92
CA GLY A 205 30.15 -16.93 -16.29
C GLY A 205 30.17 -15.40 -16.44
N ILE A 206 31.19 -14.83 -17.08
CA ILE A 206 31.26 -13.41 -17.42
C ILE A 206 30.94 -13.25 -18.91
N TYR A 207 29.95 -12.41 -19.21
CA TYR A 207 29.51 -12.14 -20.57
C TYR A 207 29.67 -10.66 -20.88
N GLN A 208 29.90 -10.36 -22.16
CA GLN A 208 30.09 -8.99 -22.63
C GLN A 208 28.89 -8.10 -22.31
N PHE A 209 27.69 -8.66 -22.35
CA PHE A 209 26.50 -7.99 -21.85
C PHE A 209 25.67 -8.95 -20.99
N THR A 210 25.21 -8.46 -19.85
CA THR A 210 24.24 -9.17 -19.00
C THR A 210 23.14 -8.23 -18.56
N ALA A 211 21.95 -8.78 -18.39
CA ALA A 211 20.81 -8.05 -17.86
C ALA A 211 20.03 -8.93 -16.89
N MET A 212 19.62 -8.38 -15.75
CA MET A 212 18.85 -9.11 -14.75
C MET A 212 17.75 -8.24 -14.16
N GLY A 213 16.63 -8.86 -13.80
CA GLY A 213 15.57 -8.24 -13.01
C GLY A 213 15.59 -8.79 -11.59
N LEU A 214 15.46 -7.91 -10.59
CA LEU A 214 15.37 -8.26 -9.18
C LEU A 214 14.06 -7.71 -8.60
N LEU A 215 13.27 -8.60 -8.01
CA LEU A 215 12.05 -8.26 -7.25
C LEU A 215 12.34 -8.52 -5.77
N ASP A 216 12.27 -7.48 -4.93
CA ASP A 216 12.61 -7.55 -3.50
C ASP A 216 13.99 -8.20 -3.27
N ASP A 217 14.99 -7.74 -4.02
CA ASP A 217 16.38 -8.25 -4.03
C ASP A 217 16.54 -9.72 -4.47
N ARG A 218 15.46 -10.37 -4.92
CA ARG A 218 15.48 -11.73 -5.48
C ARG A 218 15.53 -11.66 -7.01
N GLN A 219 16.53 -12.33 -7.61
CA GLN A 219 16.67 -12.36 -9.06
C GLN A 219 15.53 -13.16 -9.71
N ILE A 220 14.70 -12.50 -10.53
CA ILE A 220 13.54 -13.13 -11.20
C ILE A 220 13.82 -13.49 -12.67
N ASP A 221 14.76 -12.79 -13.31
CA ASP A 221 15.14 -13.06 -14.68
C ASP A 221 16.63 -12.78 -14.95
N TYR A 222 17.13 -13.40 -16.02
CA TYR A 222 18.50 -13.21 -16.49
C TYR A 222 18.58 -13.25 -18.01
N TYR A 223 19.52 -12.50 -18.55
CA TYR A 223 19.90 -12.44 -19.94
C TYR A 223 21.43 -12.31 -20.02
N ASN A 224 22.04 -12.93 -21.02
CA ASN A 224 23.44 -12.72 -21.36
C ASN A 224 23.66 -12.73 -22.88
N SER A 225 24.76 -12.10 -23.32
CA SER A 225 25.11 -11.95 -24.74
C SER A 225 25.47 -13.26 -25.46
N LYS A 226 25.73 -14.36 -24.73
CA LYS A 226 26.02 -15.67 -25.34
C LYS A 226 24.73 -16.42 -25.68
N ASP A 227 23.85 -16.60 -24.71
CA ASP A 227 22.58 -17.32 -24.91
C ASP A 227 21.55 -16.46 -25.64
N GLN A 228 21.73 -15.14 -25.59
CA GLN A 228 20.89 -14.13 -26.22
C GLN A 228 19.39 -14.34 -25.97
N ARG A 229 19.05 -14.82 -24.78
CA ARG A 229 17.70 -15.16 -24.37
C ARG A 229 17.45 -14.73 -22.93
N LYS A 230 16.30 -14.13 -22.68
CA LYS A 230 15.80 -13.86 -21.33
C LYS A 230 15.18 -15.14 -20.78
N PHE A 231 15.62 -15.59 -19.62
CA PHE A 231 15.06 -16.76 -18.96
C PHE A 231 14.68 -16.49 -17.49
N PRO A 232 13.65 -17.18 -16.98
CA PRO A 232 13.24 -17.10 -15.59
C PRO A 232 14.33 -17.64 -14.67
N LYS A 233 14.46 -17.02 -13.50
CA LYS A 233 15.30 -17.52 -12.40
C LYS A 233 14.49 -18.09 -11.23
N GLU A 234 13.16 -17.95 -11.28
CA GLU A 234 12.23 -18.44 -10.26
C GLU A 234 11.07 -19.21 -10.91
N ASP A 235 10.57 -20.25 -10.23
CA ASP A 235 9.51 -21.11 -10.77
C ASP A 235 8.19 -20.37 -10.92
N TRP A 236 7.82 -19.57 -9.91
CA TRP A 236 6.53 -18.86 -9.90
C TRP A 236 6.38 -17.87 -11.06
N ILE A 237 7.46 -17.21 -11.52
CA ILE A 237 7.37 -16.26 -12.63
C ILE A 237 7.32 -16.98 -13.97
N LYS A 238 7.97 -18.15 -14.07
CA LYS A 238 7.86 -19.02 -15.24
C LYS A 238 6.44 -19.54 -15.42
N GLU A 239 5.78 -19.93 -14.33
CA GLU A 239 4.41 -20.46 -14.35
C GLU A 239 3.36 -19.38 -14.65
N LYS A 240 3.56 -18.16 -14.14
CA LYS A 240 2.57 -17.08 -14.27
C LYS A 240 2.70 -16.26 -15.56
N MET A 241 3.89 -16.19 -16.16
CA MET A 241 4.13 -15.35 -17.34
C MET A 241 3.97 -16.16 -18.63
N GLN A 242 3.22 -15.61 -19.58
CA GLN A 242 3.03 -16.20 -20.90
C GLN A 242 4.32 -16.17 -21.73
N GLN A 243 4.39 -16.99 -22.77
CA GLN A 243 5.57 -17.10 -23.62
C GLN A 243 5.95 -15.76 -24.28
N ASP A 244 4.95 -14.95 -24.68
CA ASP A 244 5.16 -13.67 -25.34
C ASP A 244 5.90 -12.65 -24.44
N TYR A 245 5.71 -12.71 -23.12
CA TYR A 245 6.45 -11.91 -22.14
C TYR A 245 7.96 -12.17 -22.24
N TRP A 246 8.36 -13.44 -22.36
CA TRP A 246 9.77 -13.83 -22.45
C TRP A 246 10.38 -13.47 -23.81
N GLU A 247 9.61 -13.59 -24.88
CA GLU A 247 10.03 -13.22 -26.24
C GLU A 247 10.21 -11.70 -26.36
N LYS A 248 9.21 -10.92 -25.97
CA LYS A 248 9.29 -9.45 -25.92
C LYS A 248 10.42 -8.98 -25.01
N GLY A 249 10.54 -9.61 -23.84
CA GLY A 249 11.64 -9.35 -22.92
C GLY A 249 13.01 -9.63 -23.53
N THR A 250 13.15 -10.73 -24.26
CA THR A 250 14.40 -11.08 -24.97
C THR A 250 14.74 -10.04 -26.03
N GLN A 251 13.79 -9.65 -26.87
CA GLN A 251 14.01 -8.62 -27.88
C GLN A 251 14.39 -7.28 -27.25
N SER A 252 13.74 -6.90 -26.15
CA SER A 252 14.06 -5.69 -25.40
C SER A 252 15.47 -5.72 -24.78
N ARG A 253 16.01 -6.88 -24.38
CA ARG A 253 17.40 -6.97 -23.89
C ARG A 253 18.39 -6.92 -25.05
N LYS A 254 18.10 -7.61 -26.16
CA LYS A 254 18.92 -7.56 -27.39
C LYS A 254 19.10 -6.15 -27.92
N SER A 255 18.04 -5.33 -27.90
CA SER A 255 18.13 -3.94 -28.36
C SER A 255 18.98 -3.04 -27.46
N LYS A 256 19.26 -3.46 -26.22
CA LYS A 256 20.07 -2.70 -25.23
C LYS A 256 21.52 -3.18 -25.16
N GLU A 257 21.82 -4.30 -25.80
CA GLU A 257 23.18 -4.82 -25.95
C GLU A 257 23.97 -4.07 -27.04
N GLN A 258 23.26 -3.37 -27.94
CA GLN A 258 23.82 -2.57 -29.05
C GLN A 258 24.41 -1.25 -28.55
#